data_AF-A0A660LSV9-F1
#
_entry.id   AF-A0A660LSV9-F1
#
_cell.length_a   1.000
_cell.length_b   1.000
_cell.length_c   1.000
_cell.angle_alpha   90.00
_cell.angle_beta   90.00
_cell.angle_gamma   90.00
#
_symmetry.space_group_name_H-M   'P 1'
#
loop_
_entity.id
_entity.type
_entity.pdbx_description
1 polymer ?
#
loop_
_entity_poly.entity_id
_entity_poly.type
_entity_poly.pdbx_seq_one_letter_code
_entity_poly.pdbx_strand_id
1 'polypeptide(L)'
;MRDKTQMYYARRGEITQEMSYVARIEGLSENLVMDEVAKGSIIIPANINHKNLKPMGIGRKLKTKVNANIGNSSLSSDICAELRKLEICLEFGADTVMDLSTDGDLDAIRSAIIEHSSVPVGTVPMYEILKEAKEVTNITNELILEILEKQAKQGVSYFTIHAGFLREFLP
;
A
#
# COMPACT_ATOMS: atom_id res chain seq x y z
N MET A 1 8.90 -12.06 14.70
CA MET A 1 8.03 -11.28 13.78
C MET A 1 7.48 -12.21 12.73
N ARG A 2 6.23 -12.01 12.30
CA ARG A 2 5.64 -12.75 11.18
C ARG A 2 6.24 -12.21 9.87
N ASP A 3 6.92 -13.03 9.09
CA ASP A 3 7.60 -12.66 7.84
C ASP A 3 6.82 -13.09 6.58
N LYS A 4 5.65 -13.71 6.75
CA LYS A 4 4.78 -14.18 5.66
C LYS A 4 3.51 -13.32 5.53
N THR A 5 2.80 -13.51 4.43
CA THR A 5 1.57 -12.77 4.13
C THR A 5 0.40 -13.21 5.03
N GLN A 6 -0.60 -12.34 5.17
CA GLN A 6 -1.82 -12.67 5.92
C GLN A 6 -2.57 -13.87 5.29
N MET A 7 -2.56 -13.99 3.97
CA MET A 7 -3.13 -15.15 3.26
C MET A 7 -2.40 -16.46 3.60
N TYR A 8 -1.07 -16.42 3.80
CA TYR A 8 -0.30 -17.60 4.20
C TYR A 8 -0.77 -18.14 5.56
N TYR A 9 -0.90 -17.27 6.56
CA TYR A 9 -1.37 -17.67 7.90
C TYR A 9 -2.82 -18.14 7.87
N ALA A 10 -3.70 -17.42 7.15
CA ALA A 10 -5.11 -17.76 7.04
C ALA A 10 -5.34 -19.17 6.46
N ARG A 11 -4.63 -19.54 5.39
CA ARG A 11 -4.73 -20.87 4.76
C ARG A 11 -4.26 -22.02 5.67
N ARG A 12 -3.56 -21.71 6.75
CA ARG A 12 -3.11 -22.67 7.76
C ARG A 12 -4.02 -22.73 8.98
N GLY A 13 -5.12 -21.98 8.98
CA GLY A 13 -6.01 -21.86 10.14
C GLY A 13 -5.42 -21.01 11.27
N GLU A 14 -4.41 -20.19 10.98
CA GLU A 14 -3.73 -19.36 11.97
C GLU A 14 -4.34 -17.95 11.98
N ILE A 15 -5.03 -17.60 13.07
CA ILE A 15 -5.55 -16.25 13.29
C ILE A 15 -4.41 -15.32 13.69
N THR A 16 -4.25 -14.25 12.91
CA THR A 16 -3.23 -13.23 13.18
C THR A 16 -3.76 -12.09 14.04
N GLN A 17 -2.87 -11.26 14.60
CA GLN A 17 -3.29 -10.11 15.41
C GLN A 17 -4.00 -9.08 14.54
N GLU A 18 -3.59 -9.00 13.28
CA GLU A 18 -4.19 -8.17 12.24
C GLU A 18 -5.60 -8.65 11.89
N MET A 19 -5.81 -9.97 11.73
CA MET A 19 -7.15 -10.54 11.54
C MET A 19 -8.06 -10.29 12.74
N SER A 20 -7.56 -10.52 13.96
CA SER A 20 -8.29 -10.22 15.21
C SER A 20 -8.66 -8.73 15.30
N TYR A 21 -7.74 -7.84 14.95
CA TYR A 21 -7.99 -6.40 14.95
C TYR A 21 -9.09 -6.02 13.95
N VAL A 22 -9.00 -6.52 12.71
CA VAL A 22 -10.00 -6.29 11.65
C VAL A 22 -11.37 -6.84 12.06
N ALA A 23 -11.42 -8.06 12.61
CA ALA A 23 -12.65 -8.66 13.10
C ALA A 23 -13.33 -7.77 14.15
N ARG A 24 -12.55 -7.25 15.11
CA ARG A 24 -13.05 -6.37 16.17
C ARG A 24 -13.63 -5.06 15.65
N ILE A 25 -12.93 -4.35 14.74
CA ILE A 25 -13.39 -3.03 14.25
C ILE A 25 -14.58 -3.15 13.27
N GLU A 26 -14.75 -4.32 12.64
CA GLU A 26 -15.86 -4.63 11.74
C GLU A 26 -17.06 -5.25 12.48
N GLY A 27 -16.90 -5.68 13.73
CA GLY A 27 -17.95 -6.37 14.49
C GLY A 27 -18.23 -7.78 13.97
N LEU A 28 -17.19 -8.48 13.48
CA LEU A 28 -17.27 -9.81 12.89
C LEU A 28 -16.49 -10.84 13.73
N SER A 29 -16.72 -12.13 13.50
CA SER A 29 -15.92 -13.18 14.11
C SER A 29 -14.54 -13.29 13.44
N GLU A 30 -13.51 -13.61 14.22
CA GLU A 30 -12.14 -13.83 13.70
C GLU A 30 -12.07 -14.95 12.65
N ASN A 31 -12.80 -16.06 12.88
CA ASN A 31 -12.88 -17.17 11.93
C ASN A 31 -13.39 -16.73 10.56
N LEU A 32 -14.45 -15.90 10.53
CA LEU A 32 -14.96 -15.35 9.28
C LEU A 32 -13.89 -14.51 8.56
N VAL A 33 -13.19 -13.63 9.27
CA VAL A 33 -12.13 -12.82 8.65
C VAL A 33 -11.01 -13.71 8.11
N MET A 34 -10.56 -14.68 8.90
CA MET A 34 -9.55 -15.65 8.49
C MET A 34 -9.97 -16.45 7.25
N ASP A 35 -11.19 -17.01 7.23
CA ASP A 35 -11.70 -17.80 6.10
C ASP A 35 -11.80 -16.96 4.81
N GLU A 36 -12.26 -15.72 4.93
CA GLU A 36 -12.34 -14.80 3.79
C GLU A 36 -10.96 -14.36 3.30
N VAL A 37 -9.96 -14.23 4.18
CA VAL A 37 -8.57 -13.99 3.80
C VAL A 37 -7.96 -15.22 3.15
N ALA A 38 -8.21 -16.43 3.67
CA ALA A 38 -7.67 -17.68 3.13
C ALA A 38 -8.11 -17.94 1.69
N LYS A 39 -9.38 -17.61 1.38
CA LYS A 39 -9.96 -17.74 0.03
C LYS A 39 -9.70 -16.52 -0.88
N GLY A 40 -9.09 -15.46 -0.37
CA GLY A 40 -8.73 -14.26 -1.13
C GLY A 40 -9.88 -13.28 -1.41
N SER A 41 -10.97 -13.31 -0.64
CA SER A 41 -12.08 -12.34 -0.75
C SER A 41 -11.95 -11.13 0.19
N ILE A 42 -11.12 -11.24 1.21
CA ILE A 42 -10.63 -10.13 2.03
C ILE A 42 -9.10 -10.08 1.92
N ILE A 43 -8.55 -8.88 1.79
CA ILE A 43 -7.11 -8.63 1.96
C ILE A 43 -6.87 -7.77 3.19
N ILE A 44 -5.69 -7.91 3.79
CA ILE A 44 -5.20 -7.05 4.88
C ILE A 44 -3.81 -6.54 4.45
N PRO A 45 -3.72 -5.33 3.86
CA PRO A 45 -2.47 -4.77 3.37
C PRO A 45 -1.58 -4.28 4.52
N ALA A 46 -0.81 -5.22 5.09
CA ALA A 46 0.02 -5.01 6.27
C ALA A 46 1.47 -5.42 6.02
N ASN A 47 2.22 -4.54 5.35
CA ASN A 47 3.66 -4.72 5.19
C ASN A 47 4.35 -4.70 6.57
N ILE A 48 5.21 -5.67 6.83
CA ILE A 48 5.93 -5.84 8.09
C ILE A 48 6.79 -4.62 8.47
N ASN A 49 7.19 -3.80 7.51
CA ASN A 49 8.01 -2.60 7.74
C ASN A 49 7.17 -1.35 8.08
N HIS A 50 5.85 -1.39 7.88
CA HIS A 50 4.93 -0.30 8.23
C HIS A 50 4.56 -0.34 9.72
N LYS A 51 5.43 0.18 10.58
CA LYS A 51 5.33 -0.04 12.04
C LYS A 51 4.16 0.67 12.73
N ASN A 52 3.69 1.79 12.19
CA ASN A 52 2.60 2.59 12.76
C ASN A 52 1.20 2.21 12.25
N LEU A 53 1.12 1.16 11.43
CA LEU A 53 -0.11 0.70 10.81
C LEU A 53 -1.14 0.21 11.84
N LYS A 54 -2.35 0.75 11.76
CA LYS A 54 -3.56 0.14 12.32
C LYS A 54 -4.16 -0.78 11.26
N PRO A 55 -4.19 -2.11 11.48
CA PRO A 55 -4.64 -3.04 10.45
C PRO A 55 -6.06 -2.75 9.95
N MET A 56 -6.26 -2.86 8.65
CA MET A 56 -7.54 -2.67 7.98
C MET A 56 -7.79 -3.83 7.01
N GLY A 57 -9.04 -4.29 6.92
CA GLY A 57 -9.44 -5.28 5.93
C GLY A 57 -10.15 -4.62 4.75
N ILE A 58 -9.96 -5.16 3.55
CA ILE A 58 -10.67 -4.73 2.34
C ILE A 58 -11.33 -5.94 1.69
N GLY A 59 -12.66 -5.93 1.56
CA GLY A 59 -13.42 -6.99 0.90
C GLY A 59 -14.93 -6.83 1.07
N ARG A 60 -15.72 -7.59 0.29
CA ARG A 60 -17.19 -7.40 0.17
C ARG A 60 -18.00 -7.61 1.45
N LYS A 61 -17.45 -8.34 2.43
CA LYS A 61 -18.11 -8.60 3.73
C LYS A 61 -17.80 -7.56 4.80
N LEU A 62 -16.96 -6.57 4.48
CA LEU A 62 -16.55 -5.50 5.38
C LEU A 62 -17.26 -4.20 4.99
N LYS A 63 -17.17 -3.17 5.84
CA LYS A 63 -17.59 -1.82 5.44
C LYS A 63 -16.80 -1.36 4.21
N THR A 64 -17.46 -0.62 3.31
CA THR A 64 -16.81 0.02 2.16
C THR A 64 -15.65 0.88 2.62
N LYS A 65 -14.52 0.78 1.92
CA LYS A 65 -13.29 1.53 2.21
C LYS A 65 -13.08 2.63 1.17
N VAL A 66 -12.53 3.77 1.60
CA VAL A 66 -12.20 4.90 0.75
C VAL A 66 -10.69 5.13 0.76
N ASN A 67 -10.11 5.31 -0.42
CA ASN A 67 -8.71 5.68 -0.59
C ASN A 67 -8.59 7.17 -0.92
N ALA A 68 -7.64 7.86 -0.31
CA ALA A 68 -7.25 9.22 -0.69
C ALA A 68 -5.89 9.23 -1.40
N ASN A 69 -5.80 9.93 -2.53
CA ASN A 69 -4.54 10.12 -3.24
C ASN A 69 -3.89 11.42 -2.77
N ILE A 70 -2.64 11.30 -2.32
CA ILE A 70 -1.75 12.42 -2.04
C ILE A 70 -0.53 12.30 -2.96
N GLY A 71 0.42 13.21 -2.82
CA GLY A 71 1.64 13.19 -3.61
C GLY A 71 1.99 14.58 -4.12
N ASN A 72 3.29 14.74 -4.31
CA ASN A 72 3.88 15.95 -4.83
C ASN A 72 4.00 15.94 -6.37
N SER A 73 3.89 17.13 -6.96
CA SER A 73 4.21 17.40 -8.38
C SER A 73 5.29 18.47 -8.50
N SER A 74 5.89 18.61 -9.68
CA SER A 74 6.96 19.57 -10.04
C SER A 74 6.82 21.01 -9.53
N LEU A 75 5.64 21.44 -9.06
CA LEU A 75 5.38 22.79 -8.57
C LEU A 75 5.62 22.99 -7.06
N SER A 76 5.74 21.93 -6.22
CA SER A 76 5.82 22.12 -4.76
C SER A 76 6.51 20.98 -3.95
N SER A 77 7.83 20.80 -4.08
CA SER A 77 8.59 19.79 -3.30
C SER A 77 8.73 20.10 -1.80
N ASP A 78 7.67 19.90 -1.02
CA ASP A 78 7.68 20.08 0.44
C ASP A 78 7.09 18.86 1.17
N ILE A 79 7.94 18.12 1.89
CA ILE A 79 7.54 17.01 2.76
C ILE A 79 6.48 17.47 3.77
N CYS A 80 6.61 18.68 4.32
CA CYS A 80 5.64 19.22 5.27
C CYS A 80 4.27 19.49 4.62
N ALA A 81 4.23 19.76 3.32
CA ALA A 81 2.96 19.86 2.60
C ALA A 81 2.29 18.49 2.42
N GLU A 82 3.06 17.45 2.09
CA GLU A 82 2.54 16.08 1.97
C GLU A 82 2.08 15.51 3.31
N LEU A 83 2.82 15.78 4.39
CA LEU A 83 2.40 15.38 5.74
C LEU A 83 1.10 16.09 6.17
N ARG A 84 0.93 17.37 5.84
CA ARG A 84 -0.35 18.07 6.09
C ARG A 84 -1.51 17.45 5.30
N LYS A 85 -1.29 17.05 4.05
CA LYS A 85 -2.32 16.34 3.26
C LYS A 85 -2.66 14.98 3.90
N LEU A 86 -1.65 14.25 4.35
CA LEU A 86 -1.84 12.98 5.06
C LEU A 86 -2.66 13.17 6.34
N GLU A 87 -2.32 14.17 7.17
CA GLU A 87 -3.06 14.50 8.39
C GLU A 87 -4.54 14.77 8.10
N ILE A 88 -4.84 15.58 7.08
CA ILE A 88 -6.22 15.84 6.62
C ILE A 88 -6.90 14.52 6.19
N CYS A 89 -6.23 13.67 5.41
CA CYS A 89 -6.81 12.39 5.00
C CYS A 89 -7.18 11.51 6.20
N LEU A 90 -6.31 11.45 7.21
CA LEU A 90 -6.54 10.69 8.44
C LEU A 90 -7.68 11.31 9.28
N GLU A 91 -7.73 12.63 9.40
CA GLU A 91 -8.78 13.36 10.13
C GLU A 91 -10.17 13.12 9.54
N PHE A 92 -10.29 13.15 8.21
CA PHE A 92 -11.55 12.96 7.50
C PHE A 92 -11.88 11.48 7.20
N GLY A 93 -11.07 10.55 7.69
CA GLY A 93 -11.42 9.12 7.71
C GLY A 93 -11.12 8.34 6.43
N ALA A 94 -10.08 8.71 5.67
CA ALA A 94 -9.57 7.85 4.60
C ALA A 94 -9.09 6.51 5.18
N ASP A 95 -9.56 5.39 4.63
CA ASP A 95 -9.19 4.04 5.09
C ASP A 95 -7.80 3.61 4.58
N THR A 96 -7.37 4.16 3.45
CA THR A 96 -6.03 4.02 2.88
C THR A 96 -5.59 5.32 2.23
N VAL A 97 -4.29 5.48 2.04
CA VAL A 97 -3.73 6.55 1.22
C VAL A 97 -2.83 5.98 0.14
N MET A 98 -2.68 6.70 -0.97
CA MET A 98 -1.64 6.43 -1.96
C MET A 98 -0.73 7.64 -2.12
N ASP A 99 0.57 7.40 -2.06
CA ASP A 99 1.58 8.36 -2.48
C ASP A 99 1.80 8.24 -3.99
N LEU A 100 1.34 9.26 -4.71
CA LEU A 100 1.48 9.39 -6.16
C LEU A 100 2.50 10.47 -6.54
N SER A 101 3.46 10.75 -5.65
CA SER A 101 4.54 11.70 -5.92
C SER A 101 5.34 11.31 -7.16
N THR A 102 5.67 12.31 -7.99
CA THR A 102 6.42 12.13 -9.24
C THR A 102 7.75 12.88 -9.26
N ASP A 103 7.86 13.94 -8.48
CA ASP A 103 9.01 14.85 -8.44
C ASP A 103 9.59 15.02 -7.03
N GLY A 104 10.80 15.59 -6.95
CA GLY A 104 11.51 15.79 -5.69
C GLY A 104 12.21 14.53 -5.16
N ASP A 105 12.50 14.48 -3.87
CA ASP A 105 13.08 13.29 -3.22
C ASP A 105 11.96 12.31 -2.85
N LEU A 106 11.66 11.39 -3.77
CA LEU A 106 10.57 10.41 -3.59
C LEU A 106 10.82 9.50 -2.39
N ASP A 107 12.07 9.15 -2.11
CA ASP A 107 12.41 8.26 -1.01
C ASP A 107 12.19 8.95 0.33
N ALA A 108 12.62 10.21 0.46
CA ALA A 108 12.41 10.98 1.69
C ALA A 108 10.92 11.27 1.93
N ILE A 109 10.18 11.70 0.90
CA ILE A 109 8.74 11.98 0.98
C ILE A 109 7.98 10.73 1.41
N ARG A 110 8.19 9.61 0.71
CA ARG A 110 7.47 8.37 0.97
C ARG A 110 7.81 7.79 2.34
N SER A 111 9.08 7.83 2.75
CA SER A 111 9.48 7.36 4.08
C SER A 111 8.80 8.18 5.18
N ALA A 112 8.74 9.51 5.03
CA ALA A 112 8.03 10.38 5.97
C ALA A 112 6.52 10.07 6.01
N ILE A 113 5.87 9.87 4.86
CA ILE A 113 4.46 9.50 4.77
C ILE A 113 4.20 8.16 5.49
N ILE A 114 5.00 7.13 5.23
CA ILE A 114 4.83 5.81 5.85
C ILE A 114 5.05 5.88 7.36
N GLU A 115 6.04 6.66 7.81
CA GLU A 115 6.30 6.85 9.23
C GLU A 115 5.13 7.54 9.95
N HIS A 116 4.45 8.49 9.31
CA HIS A 116 3.36 9.24 9.94
C HIS A 116 1.96 8.66 9.65
N SER A 117 1.86 7.68 8.74
CA SER A 117 0.57 7.07 8.40
C SER A 117 0.19 5.99 9.40
N SER A 118 -1.05 6.03 9.86
CA SER A 118 -1.66 4.91 10.61
C SER A 118 -2.53 4.02 9.74
N VAL A 119 -2.71 4.35 8.46
CA VAL A 119 -3.47 3.57 7.48
C VAL A 119 -2.56 3.00 6.40
N PRO A 120 -2.95 1.94 5.68
CA PRO A 120 -2.14 1.39 4.60
C PRO A 120 -1.77 2.45 3.55
N VAL A 121 -0.49 2.46 3.17
CA VAL A 121 0.05 3.33 2.12
C VAL A 121 0.28 2.51 0.85
N GLY A 122 -0.31 2.92 -0.25
CA GLY A 122 -0.06 2.36 -1.57
C GLY A 122 0.79 3.26 -2.46
N THR A 123 1.34 2.67 -3.52
CA THR A 123 2.07 3.41 -4.56
C THR A 123 1.76 2.86 -5.95
N VAL A 124 2.20 3.62 -6.96
CA VAL A 124 2.36 3.13 -8.33
C VAL A 124 3.87 3.11 -8.63
N PRO A 125 4.57 1.97 -8.44
CA PRO A 125 6.03 1.90 -8.59
C PRO A 125 6.54 2.40 -9.95
N MET A 126 5.72 2.29 -11.00
CA MET A 126 6.05 2.76 -12.35
C MET A 126 6.46 4.24 -12.42
N TYR A 127 5.93 5.11 -11.56
CA TYR A 127 6.28 6.53 -11.56
C TYR A 127 7.74 6.76 -11.19
N GLU A 128 8.22 6.03 -10.18
CA GLU A 128 9.62 6.09 -9.78
C GLU A 128 10.53 5.34 -10.75
N ILE A 129 10.09 4.19 -11.28
CA ILE A 129 10.81 3.46 -12.33
C ILE A 129 11.06 4.36 -13.55
N LEU A 130 10.05 5.11 -14.00
CA LEU A 130 10.19 6.05 -15.11
C LEU A 130 11.15 7.19 -14.80
N LYS A 131 11.10 7.72 -13.57
CA LYS A 131 11.99 8.78 -13.13
C LYS A 131 13.46 8.34 -13.13
N GLU A 132 13.74 7.16 -12.60
CA GLU A 132 15.10 6.60 -12.56
C GLU A 132 15.60 6.20 -13.95
N ALA A 133 14.73 5.62 -14.78
CA ALA A 133 15.07 5.24 -16.16
C ALA A 133 15.29 6.45 -17.08
N LYS A 134 14.66 7.60 -16.76
CA LYS A 134 14.56 8.84 -17.55
C LYS A 134 13.83 8.69 -18.89
N GLU A 135 13.99 7.56 -19.56
CA GLU A 135 13.33 7.19 -20.80
C GLU A 135 12.74 5.79 -20.69
N VAL A 136 11.59 5.56 -21.33
CA VAL A 136 10.86 4.28 -21.29
C VAL A 136 11.72 3.13 -21.84
N THR A 137 12.58 3.40 -22.82
CA THR A 137 13.49 2.43 -23.44
C THR A 137 14.58 1.92 -22.51
N ASN A 138 14.84 2.64 -21.41
CA ASN A 138 15.85 2.26 -20.42
C ASN A 138 15.27 1.40 -19.28
N ILE A 139 13.97 1.10 -19.31
CA ILE A 139 13.35 0.27 -18.28
C ILE A 139 13.79 -1.18 -18.47
N THR A 140 14.43 -1.74 -17.44
CA THR A 140 14.84 -3.14 -17.37
C THR A 140 14.08 -3.87 -16.27
N ASN A 141 14.08 -5.21 -16.32
CA ASN A 141 13.49 -6.04 -15.27
C ASN A 141 14.21 -5.82 -13.94
N GLU A 142 15.53 -5.63 -13.97
CA GLU A 142 16.38 -5.36 -12.82
C GLU A 142 15.94 -4.06 -12.13
N LEU A 143 15.75 -2.98 -12.89
CA LEU A 143 15.29 -1.70 -12.34
C LEU A 143 13.88 -1.84 -11.74
N ILE A 144 12.96 -2.53 -12.41
CA ILE A 144 11.61 -2.76 -11.88
C ILE A 144 11.68 -3.46 -10.51
N LEU A 145 12.46 -4.53 -10.42
CA LEU A 145 12.60 -5.31 -9.18
C LEU A 145 13.30 -4.51 -8.09
N GLU A 146 14.33 -3.72 -8.42
CA GLU A 146 15.04 -2.85 -7.49
C GLU A 146 14.10 -1.83 -6.85
N ILE A 147 13.26 -1.16 -7.65
CA ILE A 147 12.28 -0.18 -7.11
C ILE A 147 11.21 -0.86 -6.27
N LEU A 148 10.69 -2.01 -6.69
CA LEU A 148 9.73 -2.77 -5.90
C LEU A 148 10.32 -3.19 -4.54
N GLU A 149 11.55 -3.71 -4.53
CA GLU A 149 12.24 -4.11 -3.31
C GLU A 149 12.50 -2.90 -2.39
N LYS A 150 12.96 -1.77 -2.96
CA LYS A 150 13.18 -0.52 -2.22
C LYS A 150 11.90 -0.06 -1.52
N GLN A 151 10.79 0.03 -2.24
CA GLN A 151 9.51 0.45 -1.67
C GLN A 151 8.95 -0.55 -0.65
N ALA A 152 9.14 -1.85 -0.88
CA ALA A 152 8.74 -2.88 0.08
C ALA A 152 9.53 -2.79 1.39
N LYS A 153 10.84 -2.46 1.32
CA LYS A 153 11.68 -2.21 2.50
C LYS A 153 11.25 -0.95 3.25
N GLN A 154 10.79 0.10 2.56
CA GLN A 154 10.25 1.30 3.20
C GLN A 154 8.94 1.06 3.95
N GLY A 155 8.15 0.05 3.55
CA GLY A 155 6.90 -0.30 4.21
C GLY A 155 5.64 -0.02 3.39
N VAL A 156 5.76 0.16 2.07
CA VAL A 156 4.58 0.26 1.20
C VAL A 156 3.69 -0.98 1.37
N SER A 157 2.42 -0.77 1.66
CA SER A 157 1.46 -1.82 2.02
C SER A 157 0.89 -2.55 0.81
N TYR A 158 0.80 -1.88 -0.36
CA TYR A 158 0.35 -2.48 -1.61
C TYR A 158 0.87 -1.73 -2.83
N PHE A 159 1.01 -2.43 -3.94
CA PHE A 159 1.46 -1.87 -5.22
C PHE A 159 0.34 -1.93 -6.25
N THR A 160 0.12 -0.82 -6.95
CA THR A 160 -0.63 -0.82 -8.20
C THR A 160 0.32 -1.14 -9.34
N ILE A 161 0.18 -2.34 -9.90
CA ILE A 161 1.00 -2.84 -11.01
C ILE A 161 0.10 -3.06 -12.23
N HIS A 162 0.42 -2.40 -13.33
CA HIS A 162 -0.35 -2.46 -14.56
C HIS A 162 0.06 -3.65 -15.46
N ALA A 163 0.08 -4.86 -14.89
CA ALA A 163 0.49 -6.07 -15.61
C ALA A 163 -0.54 -6.57 -16.66
N GLY A 164 -1.72 -5.95 -16.71
CA GLY A 164 -2.78 -6.27 -17.67
C GLY A 164 -2.66 -5.59 -19.04
N PHE A 165 -1.74 -4.63 -19.21
CA PHE A 165 -1.49 -4.00 -20.51
C PHE A 165 -0.61 -4.89 -21.39
N LEU A 166 -1.23 -5.90 -22.00
CA LEU A 166 -0.55 -6.82 -22.90
C LEU A 166 -0.38 -6.21 -24.29
N ARG A 167 0.71 -6.58 -24.97
CA ARG A 167 1.00 -6.14 -26.35
C ARG A 167 -0.16 -6.42 -27.31
N GLU A 168 -0.85 -7.54 -27.14
CA GLU A 168 -2.00 -7.93 -27.97
C GLU A 168 -3.22 -7.01 -27.84
N PHE A 169 -3.28 -6.16 -26.80
CA PHE A 169 -4.35 -5.19 -26.60
C PHE A 169 -4.02 -3.80 -27.15
N LEU A 170 -2.80 -3.59 -27.68
CA LEU A 170 -2.38 -2.33 -28.29
C LEU A 170 -2.59 -2.38 -29.81
N PRO A 171 -2.96 -1.25 -30.44
CA PRO A 171 -3.21 -1.16 -31.89
C PRO A 171 -1.96 -1.37 -32.75
#